data_AF-A0A2J8HTI2-F1
#
_entry.id   AF-A0A2J8HTI2-F1
#
_cell.length_a   1.000
_cell.length_b   1.000
_cell.length_c   1.000
_cell.angle_alpha   90.00
_cell.angle_beta   90.00
_cell.angle_gamma   90.00
#
_symmetry.space_group_name_H-M   'P 1'
#
loop_
_entity.id
_entity.type
_entity.pdbx_description
1 polymer ?
#
loop_
_entity_poly.entity_id
_entity_poly.type
_entity_poly.pdbx_seq_one_letter_code
_entity_poly.pdbx_strand_id
1 'polypeptide(L)'
;MLVNTPIAIGNALRKARKENGLKQTDLGLRQATVSSFESNPAKSTIETLFKFLSVNGLEMHIVTKGTNIIETKASVEEWRVAL
;
A
#
# COMPACT_ATOMS: atom_id res chain seq x y z
N MET A 1 6.81 -8.21 1.41
CA MET A 1 7.92 -7.23 1.44
C MET A 1 7.67 -6.26 2.60
N LEU A 2 8.67 -6.00 3.44
CA LEU A 2 8.57 -4.94 4.46
C LEU A 2 8.99 -3.60 3.85
N VAL A 3 8.20 -2.55 4.10
CA VAL A 3 8.47 -1.19 3.64
C VAL A 3 8.48 -0.25 4.84
N ASN A 4 9.46 0.66 4.90
CA ASN A 4 9.65 1.59 6.02
C ASN A 4 10.07 3.00 5.58
N THR A 5 10.00 3.30 4.28
CA THR A 5 10.25 4.63 3.72
C THR A 5 9.11 5.01 2.78
N PRO A 6 8.81 6.32 2.62
CA PRO A 6 7.78 6.75 1.67
C PRO A 6 8.03 6.22 0.28
N ILE A 7 9.27 6.33 -0.23
CA ILE A 7 9.61 5.90 -1.59
C ILE A 7 9.41 4.39 -1.79
N ALA A 8 9.68 3.57 -0.77
CA ALA A 8 9.41 2.14 -0.83
C ALA A 8 7.92 1.84 -0.95
N ILE A 9 7.05 2.59 -0.25
CA ILE A 9 5.60 2.50 -0.39
C ILE A 9 5.15 2.89 -1.81
N GLY A 10 5.64 4.02 -2.33
CA GLY A 10 5.33 4.47 -3.69
C GLY A 10 5.72 3.45 -4.76
N ASN A 11 6.92 2.87 -4.64
CA ASN A 11 7.40 1.82 -5.54
C ASN A 11 6.59 0.53 -5.43
N ALA A 12 6.27 0.08 -4.21
CA ALA A 12 5.49 -1.14 -3.98
C ALA A 12 4.09 -1.03 -4.58
N LEU A 13 3.41 0.11 -4.37
CA LEU A 13 2.08 0.36 -4.90
C LEU A 13 2.08 0.55 -6.42
N ARG A 14 3.08 1.25 -6.98
CA ARG A 14 3.27 1.32 -8.43
C ARG A 14 3.44 -0.07 -9.06
N LYS A 15 4.21 -0.94 -8.39
CA LYS A 15 4.43 -2.32 -8.84
C LYS A 15 3.12 -3.11 -8.85
N ALA A 16 2.39 -3.10 -7.73
CA ALA A 16 1.09 -3.78 -7.62
C ALA A 16 0.09 -3.28 -8.67
N ARG A 17 0.01 -1.97 -8.91
CA ARG A 17 -0.85 -1.40 -9.96
C ARG A 17 -0.53 -1.96 -11.34
N LYS A 18 0.77 -2.02 -11.68
CA LYS A 18 1.22 -2.56 -12.96
C LYS A 18 0.95 -4.06 -13.07
N GLU A 19 1.15 -4.82 -12.01
CA GLU A 19 0.86 -6.26 -11.95
C GLU A 19 -0.63 -6.54 -12.14
N ASN A 20 -1.49 -5.67 -11.61
CA ASN A 20 -2.94 -5.71 -11.82
C ASN A 20 -3.40 -5.17 -13.19
N GLY A 21 -2.48 -4.74 -14.07
CA GLY A 21 -2.82 -4.21 -15.39
C GLY A 21 -3.52 -2.84 -15.38
N LEU A 22 -3.54 -2.14 -14.24
CA LEU A 22 -4.24 -0.88 -14.06
C LEU A 22 -3.41 0.30 -14.59
N LYS A 23 -4.05 1.25 -15.27
CA LYS A 23 -3.48 2.57 -15.60
C LYS A 23 -3.61 3.50 -14.40
N GLN A 24 -2.84 4.59 -14.42
CA GLN A 24 -2.93 5.60 -13.36
C GLN A 24 -4.32 6.29 -13.31
N THR A 25 -5.04 6.32 -14.43
CA THR A 25 -6.40 6.85 -14.54
C THR A 25 -7.46 5.96 -13.88
N ASP A 26 -7.14 4.68 -13.65
CA ASP A 26 -8.10 3.67 -13.21
C ASP A 26 -8.25 3.67 -11.67
N LEU A 27 -7.45 4.47 -10.97
CA LEU A 27 -7.43 4.56 -9.50
C LEU A 27 -8.48 5.50 -8.90
N GLY A 28 -9.39 6.06 -9.70
CA GLY A 28 -10.41 7.01 -9.22
C GLY A 28 -9.84 8.33 -8.66
N LEU A 29 -8.57 8.60 -8.93
CA LEU A 29 -7.83 9.81 -8.57
C LEU A 29 -7.39 10.54 -9.83
N ARG A 30 -7.06 11.83 -9.72
CA ARG A 30 -6.40 12.54 -10.81
C ARG A 30 -5.09 11.83 -11.16
N GLN A 31 -4.85 11.58 -12.44
CA GLN A 31 -3.61 10.90 -12.89
C GLN A 31 -2.35 11.60 -12.36
N ALA A 32 -2.33 12.94 -12.30
CA ALA A 32 -1.22 13.71 -11.73
C ALA A 32 -0.99 13.40 -10.24
N THR A 33 -2.06 13.19 -9.47
CA THR A 33 -1.98 12.78 -8.06
C THR A 33 -1.36 11.39 -7.94
N VAL A 34 -1.80 10.45 -8.76
CA VAL A 34 -1.22 9.09 -8.80
C VAL A 34 0.25 9.15 -9.19
N SER A 35 0.58 9.90 -10.23
CA SER A 35 1.96 10.05 -10.70
C SER A 35 2.85 10.67 -9.63
N SER A 36 2.36 11.69 -8.92
CA SER A 36 3.10 12.31 -7.80
C SER A 36 3.23 11.37 -6.61
N PHE A 37 2.22 10.54 -6.32
CA PHE A 37 2.29 9.55 -5.27
C PHE A 37 3.35 8.48 -5.58
N GLU A 38 3.37 7.98 -6.81
CA GLU A 38 4.31 6.94 -7.25
C GLU A 38 5.76 7.41 -7.31
N SER A 39 6.01 8.70 -7.57
CA SER A 39 7.37 9.25 -7.71
C SER A 39 7.85 10.02 -6.46
N ASN A 40 6.94 10.66 -5.72
CA ASN A 40 7.22 11.47 -4.54
C ASN A 40 6.13 11.32 -3.46
N PRO A 41 6.04 10.15 -2.82
CA PRO A 41 5.00 9.86 -1.84
C PRO A 41 5.13 10.65 -0.52
N ALA A 42 6.27 11.32 -0.26
CA ALA A 42 6.52 12.01 1.01
C ALA A 42 5.53 13.15 1.32
N LYS A 43 4.92 13.75 0.29
CA LYS A 43 3.89 14.81 0.43
C LYS A 43 2.46 14.27 0.30
N SER A 44 2.30 12.97 0.10
CA SER A 44 0.98 12.37 -0.10
C SER A 44 0.25 12.19 1.21
N THR A 45 -1.08 12.29 1.17
CA THR A 45 -1.91 12.05 2.35
C THR A 45 -2.08 10.56 2.61
N ILE A 46 -2.34 10.22 3.87
CA ILE A 46 -2.75 8.86 4.26
C ILE A 46 -4.05 8.45 3.53
N GLU A 47 -4.96 9.39 3.30
CA GLU A 47 -6.17 9.15 2.49
C GLU A 47 -5.83 8.67 1.06
N THR A 48 -4.84 9.30 0.41
CA THR A 48 -4.41 8.92 -0.94
C THR A 48 -3.81 7.51 -0.95
N LEU A 49 -3.04 7.17 0.09
CA LEU A 49 -2.51 5.83 0.31
C LEU A 49 -3.64 4.79 0.39
N PHE A 50 -4.66 5.02 1.22
CA PHE A 50 -5.76 4.06 1.37
C PHE A 50 -6.64 3.93 0.12
N LYS A 51 -6.83 5.01 -0.65
CA LYS A 51 -7.49 4.90 -1.97
C LYS A 51 -6.69 4.00 -2.92
N PHE A 52 -5.36 4.11 -2.90
CA PHE A 52 -4.50 3.26 -3.72
C PHE A 52 -4.62 1.78 -3.31
N LEU A 53 -4.56 1.51 -2.01
CA LEU A 53 -4.73 0.17 -1.45
C LEU A 53 -6.07 -0.44 -1.85
N SER A 54 -7.16 0.30 -1.64
CA SER A 54 -8.53 -0.14 -1.94
C SER A 54 -8.71 -0.56 -3.40
N VAL A 55 -8.26 0.26 -4.37
CA VAL A 55 -8.43 -0.07 -5.80
C VAL A 55 -7.56 -1.26 -6.23
N ASN A 56 -6.43 -1.49 -5.57
CA ASN A 56 -5.57 -2.63 -5.87
C ASN A 56 -5.96 -3.90 -5.11
N GLY A 57 -7.03 -3.87 -4.29
CA GLY A 57 -7.41 -4.99 -3.42
C GLY A 57 -6.34 -5.33 -2.39
N LEU A 58 -5.60 -4.33 -1.91
CA LEU A 58 -4.51 -4.49 -0.94
C LEU A 58 -4.92 -3.98 0.44
N GLU A 59 -4.32 -4.57 1.46
CA GLU A 59 -4.38 -4.11 2.85
C GLU A 59 -2.98 -3.79 3.37
N MET A 60 -2.90 -3.02 4.47
CA MET A 60 -1.64 -2.67 5.13
C MET A 60 -1.61 -3.25 6.53
N HIS A 61 -0.52 -3.95 6.86
CA HIS A 61 -0.23 -4.43 8.20
C HIS A 61 0.97 -3.68 8.78
N ILE A 62 0.83 -3.17 10.00
CA ILE A 62 1.92 -2.57 10.76
C ILE A 62 2.53 -3.67 11.63
N VAL A 63 3.85 -3.86 11.53
CA VAL A 63 4.58 -4.87 12.29
C VAL A 63 5.81 -4.25 12.94
N THR A 64 6.34 -4.87 14.00
CA THR A 64 7.55 -4.38 14.65
C THR A 64 8.78 -4.58 13.75
N LYS A 65 9.73 -3.65 13.80
CA LYS A 65 10.97 -3.76 13.01
C LYS A 65 11.75 -5.01 13.43
N GLY A 66 12.18 -5.80 12.44
CA GLY A 66 12.85 -7.08 12.68
C GLY A 66 11.92 -8.28 12.83
N THR A 67 10.58 -8.07 12.73
CA THR A 67 9.62 -9.17 12.58
C THR A 67 9.96 -9.98 11.34
N ASN A 68 10.15 -11.28 11.51
CA ASN A 68 10.19 -12.22 10.40
C ASN A 68 8.75 -12.53 9.99
N ILE A 69 8.25 -11.86 8.95
CA ILE A 69 6.96 -12.18 8.34
C ILE A 69 7.09 -13.48 7.55
N ILE A 70 7.09 -14.61 8.28
CA ILE A 70 6.76 -15.92 7.73
C ILE A 70 5.23 -15.96 7.71
N GLU A 71 4.63 -15.97 6.52
CA GLU A 71 3.18 -16.05 6.35
C GLU A 71 2.62 -17.23 7.16
N THR A 72 2.13 -16.92 8.36
CA THR A 72 1.33 -17.84 9.13
C THR A 72 -0.06 -17.25 9.09
N LYS A 73 -0.96 -17.89 8.34
CA LYS A 73 -2.40 -17.57 8.28
C LYS A 73 -3.07 -17.37 9.66
N ALA A 74 -2.41 -17.75 10.75
CA ALA A 74 -2.88 -17.64 12.12
C ALA A 74 -2.91 -16.21 12.69
N SER A 75 -2.07 -15.27 12.25
CA SER A 75 -1.98 -13.97 12.95
C SER A 75 -3.04 -12.94 12.56
N VAL A 76 -3.88 -13.19 11.56
CA VAL A 76 -4.94 -12.26 11.13
C VAL A 76 -6.15 -12.30 12.08
N GLU A 77 -6.35 -13.41 12.80
CA GLU A 77 -7.51 -13.59 13.68
C GLU A 77 -7.37 -12.85 15.02
N GLU A 78 -6.14 -12.71 15.55
CA GLU A 78 -5.91 -12.06 16.85
C GLU A 78 -6.21 -10.54 16.85
N TRP A 79 -6.06 -9.87 15.71
CA TRP A 79 -6.33 -8.42 15.60
C TRP A 79 -7.80 -8.09 15.39
N ARG A 80 -8.61 -9.05 14.93
CA ARG A 80 -10.06 -8.88 14.75
C ARG A 80 -10.85 -8.99 16.04
N VAL A 81 -10.30 -9.65 17.05
CA VAL A 81 -10.95 -9.88 18.36
C VAL A 81 -10.67 -8.73 19.34
N ALA A 82 -9.72 -7.84 19.04
CA ALA A 82 -9.30 -6.76 19.93
C ALA A 82 -10.00 -5.40 19.68
N LEU A 83 -11.04 -5.35 18.84
CA LEU A 83 -11.92 -4.20 18.58
C LEU A 83 -13.38 -4.59 18.80
#